data_AF-A0A3V9CTW3-F1
#
_entry.id   AF-A0A3V9CTW3-F1
#
_cell.length_a   1.000
_cell.length_b   1.000
_cell.length_c   1.000
_cell.angle_alpha   90.00
_cell.angle_beta   90.00
_cell.angle_gamma   90.00
#
_symmetry.space_group_name_H-M   'P 1'
#
loop_
_entity.id
_entity.type
_entity.pdbx_description
1 polymer ?
#
loop_
_entity_poly.entity_id
_entity_poly.type
_entity_poly.pdbx_seq_one_letter_code
_entity_poly.pdbx_strand_id
1 'polypeptide(L)'
;MAVFFDFDRDIVIHEYHRISKYYISSSTYRQVKGTGLPANSTEIPPPKEKAPNGMVYIFNGNAWNLAQDTFSRPNIKEVNYAYTGERPLEMVIERIDFPFSYFPQYNDVVDYISSGLKTLHLSFNYVRIQKKYLYIIGLFDSAISENNPLTFPEKIFDYKVESEFFVAMIRSFFDEMVQLTYLLINEVSDNLIDSIGLLIRDKNKNKECYDIFFGDDDVYIKDGSDYLVTINDLSNSIKHSSLHYESYSSYPLSPNILSFYKKNNAFKSNDVVIHNHNVVDIFLGFKDNFHRIIKNQQTYVSRNT
;
A
#
# COMPACT_ATOMS: atom_id res chain seq x y z
N MET A 1 25.40 11.64 34.68
CA MET A 1 26.62 11.92 33.90
C MET A 1 26.60 11.00 32.70
N ALA A 2 26.69 11.54 31.48
CA ALA A 2 26.89 10.70 30.30
C ALA A 2 28.33 10.19 30.34
N VAL A 3 28.51 8.87 30.37
CA VAL A 3 29.82 8.23 30.32
C VAL A 3 30.23 8.20 28.85
N PHE A 4 31.23 9.00 28.48
CA PHE A 4 31.77 9.03 27.13
C PHE A 4 33.00 8.12 27.06
N PHE A 5 33.12 7.38 25.96
CA PHE A 5 34.24 6.46 25.73
C PHE A 5 35.25 7.05 24.74
N ASP A 6 36.53 6.75 24.95
CA ASP A 6 37.67 7.36 24.25
C ASP A 6 38.13 6.63 22.97
N PHE A 7 37.41 5.59 22.55
CA PHE A 7 37.68 4.81 21.35
C PHE A 7 36.38 4.24 20.76
N ASP A 8 36.42 3.89 19.48
CA ASP A 8 35.31 3.24 18.80
C ASP A 8 35.21 1.76 19.22
N ARG A 9 34.00 1.28 19.49
CA ARG A 9 33.77 -0.10 19.92
C ARG A 9 32.48 -0.69 19.37
N ASP A 10 32.47 -2.00 19.17
CA ASP A 10 31.26 -2.77 18.92
C ASP A 10 30.75 -3.34 20.24
N ILE A 11 29.51 -2.99 20.57
CA ILE A 11 28.86 -3.43 21.80
C ILE A 11 27.50 -4.03 21.47
N VAL A 12 27.01 -4.90 22.34
CA VAL A 12 25.61 -5.34 22.29
C VAL A 12 24.81 -4.36 23.16
N ILE A 13 23.79 -3.76 22.56
CA ILE A 13 22.85 -2.91 23.28
C ILE A 13 21.51 -3.64 23.41
N HIS A 14 20.81 -3.33 24.49
CA HIS A 14 19.50 -3.86 24.82
C HIS A 14 18.50 -2.69 24.83
N GLU A 15 17.55 -2.74 23.92
CA GLU A 15 16.57 -1.69 23.71
C GLU A 15 15.37 -1.89 24.63
N TYR A 16 14.84 -0.78 25.16
CA TYR A 16 13.63 -0.80 25.96
C TYR A 16 12.64 0.28 25.53
N HIS A 17 11.36 0.03 25.79
CA HIS A 17 10.31 0.96 25.45
C HIS A 17 10.47 2.30 26.19
N ARG A 18 10.38 3.43 25.48
CA ARG A 18 10.69 4.76 26.05
C ARG A 18 9.93 5.08 27.33
N ILE A 19 8.63 4.76 27.40
CA ILE A 19 7.76 5.11 28.54
C ILE A 19 7.72 3.95 29.54
N SER A 20 7.17 2.82 29.11
CA SER A 20 6.99 1.61 29.92
C SER A 20 8.26 0.84 30.26
N LYS A 21 9.41 1.16 29.64
CA LYS A 21 10.73 0.57 29.88
C LYS A 21 10.83 -0.95 29.73
N TYR A 22 9.82 -1.63 29.18
CA TYR A 22 9.90 -3.05 28.92
C TYR A 22 10.93 -3.38 27.83
N TYR A 23 11.58 -4.54 27.92
CA TYR A 23 12.57 -5.01 26.96
C TYR A 23 11.97 -5.24 25.56
N ILE A 24 12.64 -4.74 24.52
CA ILE A 24 12.21 -4.86 23.12
C ILE A 24 13.10 -5.87 22.39
N SER A 25 14.38 -5.55 22.23
CA SER A 25 15.31 -6.33 21.42
C SER A 25 16.77 -6.13 21.86
N SER A 26 17.67 -6.89 21.25
CA SER A 26 19.12 -6.66 21.37
C SER A 26 19.73 -6.57 19.99
N SER A 27 20.68 -5.64 19.81
CA SER A 27 21.37 -5.43 18.55
C SER A 27 22.85 -5.10 18.78
N THR A 28 23.69 -5.39 17.78
CA THR A 28 25.08 -4.94 17.79
C THR A 28 25.13 -3.48 17.32
N TYR A 29 25.79 -2.63 18.10
CA TYR A 29 25.93 -1.21 17.83
C TYR A 29 27.40 -0.80 17.82
N ARG A 30 27.82 -0.16 16.72
CA ARG A 30 29.13 0.47 16.61
C ARG A 30 29.06 1.85 17.26
N GLN A 31 29.55 1.95 18.49
CA GLN A 31 29.63 3.22 19.20
C GLN A 31 30.88 3.98 18.75
N VAL A 32 30.70 5.20 18.26
CA VAL A 32 31.79 6.11 17.89
C VAL A 32 32.32 6.82 19.13
N LYS A 33 33.63 7.05 19.20
CA LYS A 33 34.28 7.84 20.25
C LYS A 33 33.52 9.15 20.54
N GLY A 34 33.30 9.43 21.82
CA GLY A 34 32.61 10.65 22.26
C GLY A 34 31.08 10.65 22.09
N THR A 35 30.47 9.54 21.65
CA THR A 35 29.00 9.39 21.58
C THR A 35 28.46 8.57 22.74
N GLY A 36 27.24 8.86 23.18
CA GLY A 36 26.52 8.04 24.16
C GLY A 36 25.85 6.83 23.51
N LEU A 37 25.15 6.02 24.30
CA LEU A 37 24.28 4.97 23.76
C LEU A 37 23.06 5.60 23.03
N PRO A 38 22.48 4.91 22.05
CA PRO A 38 21.19 5.30 21.47
C PRO A 38 20.13 5.51 22.55
N ALA A 39 19.21 6.43 22.30
CA ALA A 39 18.14 6.71 23.27
C ALA A 39 17.33 5.45 23.58
N ASN A 40 17.07 5.22 24.87
CA ASN A 40 16.32 4.07 25.38
C ASN A 40 17.01 2.71 25.13
N SER A 41 18.35 2.70 25.22
CA SER A 41 19.15 1.48 25.19
C SER A 41 20.10 1.41 26.37
N THR A 42 20.55 0.19 26.70
CA THR A 42 21.51 -0.09 27.77
C THR A 42 22.46 -1.21 27.37
N GLU A 43 23.70 -1.19 27.86
CA GLU A 43 24.63 -2.33 27.74
C GLU A 43 24.32 -3.44 28.77
N ILE A 44 23.43 -3.18 29.72
CA ILE A 44 23.07 -4.15 30.77
C ILE A 44 22.12 -5.18 30.15
N PRO A 45 22.49 -6.47 30.08
CA PRO A 45 21.62 -7.49 29.50
C PRO A 45 20.41 -7.79 30.41
N PRO A 46 19.24 -8.10 29.82
CA PRO A 46 18.15 -8.68 30.60
C PRO A 46 18.61 -10.04 31.17
N PRO A 47 17.96 -10.53 32.26
CA PRO A 47 18.26 -11.84 32.79
C PRO A 47 18.14 -12.92 31.71
N LYS A 48 19.04 -13.92 31.73
CA LYS A 48 19.06 -15.00 30.73
C LYS A 48 17.84 -15.91 30.80
N GLU A 49 17.16 -15.94 31.93
CA GLU A 49 15.94 -16.70 32.13
C GLU A 49 14.79 -16.08 31.33
N LYS A 50 13.97 -16.91 30.69
CA LYS A 50 12.75 -16.41 30.04
C LYS A 50 11.82 -15.87 31.12
N ALA A 51 11.24 -14.69 30.87
CA ALA A 51 10.23 -14.14 31.75
C ALA A 51 9.07 -15.15 31.90
N PRO A 52 8.53 -15.35 33.11
CA PRO A 52 7.35 -16.17 33.32
C PRO A 52 6.17 -15.69 32.47
N ASN A 53 5.24 -16.60 32.15
CA ASN A 53 4.04 -16.26 31.37
C ASN A 53 3.28 -15.09 32.01
N GLY A 54 2.97 -14.07 31.21
CA GLY A 54 2.28 -12.85 31.67
C GLY A 54 3.18 -11.84 32.39
N MET A 55 4.51 -11.99 32.33
CA MET A 55 5.48 -11.04 32.86
C MET A 55 6.50 -10.59 31.81
N VAL A 56 7.08 -9.42 32.03
CA VAL A 56 8.10 -8.82 31.16
C VAL A 56 9.18 -8.13 31.99
N TYR A 57 10.39 -8.07 31.46
CA TYR A 57 11.49 -7.31 32.08
C TYR A 57 11.40 -5.83 31.75
N ILE A 58 11.55 -4.98 32.77
CA ILE A 58 11.50 -3.52 32.70
C ILE A 58 12.81 -2.93 33.21
N PHE A 59 13.40 -2.03 32.43
CA PHE A 59 14.64 -1.36 32.82
C PHE A 59 14.37 -0.15 33.72
N ASN A 60 14.94 -0.16 34.93
CA ASN A 60 14.77 0.93 35.90
C ASN A 60 15.90 1.98 35.86
N GLY A 61 16.83 1.87 34.91
CA GLY A 61 18.02 2.71 34.80
C GLY A 61 19.32 2.00 35.19
N ASN A 62 19.25 1.03 36.10
CA ASN A 62 20.42 0.31 36.62
C ASN A 62 20.28 -1.22 36.51
N ALA A 63 19.06 -1.75 36.41
CA ALA A 63 18.78 -3.17 36.35
C ALA A 63 17.44 -3.46 35.66
N TRP A 64 17.25 -4.73 35.31
CA TRP A 64 16.01 -5.26 34.77
C TRP A 64 15.17 -5.89 35.88
N ASN A 65 13.97 -5.36 36.07
CA ASN A 65 13.01 -5.85 37.05
C ASN A 65 11.86 -6.58 36.35
N LEU A 66 11.35 -7.62 37.00
CA LEU A 66 10.17 -8.34 36.51
C LEU A 66 8.90 -7.51 36.82
N ALA A 67 7.98 -7.44 35.86
CA ALA A 67 6.68 -6.80 36.05
C ALA A 67 5.57 -7.56 35.30
N GLN A 68 4.33 -7.39 35.75
CA GLN A 68 3.17 -7.94 35.04
C GLN A 68 3.05 -7.31 33.65
N ASP A 69 2.81 -8.14 32.65
CA ASP A 69 2.72 -7.69 31.26
C ASP A 69 1.32 -7.13 30.94
N THR A 70 1.08 -5.90 31.38
CA THR A 70 -0.16 -5.15 31.12
C THR A 70 0.04 -4.04 30.08
N PHE A 71 1.15 -4.07 29.34
CA PHE A 71 1.51 -3.00 28.41
C PHE A 71 0.75 -3.16 27.09
N SER A 72 0.03 -2.12 26.70
CA SER A 72 -0.58 -2.06 25.37
C SER A 72 0.49 -2.11 24.29
N ARG A 73 0.40 -3.13 23.43
CA ARG A 73 1.21 -3.25 22.22
C ARG A 73 0.30 -3.18 20.99
N PRO A 74 0.76 -2.63 19.86
CA PRO A 74 0.01 -2.69 18.62
C PRO A 74 -0.32 -4.14 18.25
N ASN A 75 -1.58 -4.39 17.87
CA ASN A 75 -1.99 -5.63 17.24
C ASN A 75 -1.78 -5.49 15.73
N ILE A 76 -0.72 -6.10 15.23
CA ILE A 76 -0.26 -5.90 13.85
C ILE A 76 -0.89 -6.97 12.96
N LYS A 77 -1.58 -6.53 11.91
CA LYS A 77 -2.05 -7.39 10.82
C LYS A 77 -1.36 -6.96 9.52
N GLU A 78 -0.61 -7.86 8.91
CA GLU A 78 -0.06 -7.62 7.57
C GLU A 78 -1.07 -8.03 6.49
N VAL A 79 -1.15 -7.21 5.44
CA VAL A 79 -1.98 -7.43 4.25
C VAL A 79 -1.07 -7.34 3.03
N ASN A 80 -1.15 -8.37 2.18
CA ASN A 80 -0.41 -8.50 0.95
C ASN A 80 -1.38 -8.86 -0.17
N TYR A 81 -1.17 -8.28 -1.35
CA TYR A 81 -1.89 -8.65 -2.57
C TYR A 81 -0.98 -9.59 -3.33
N ALA A 82 -1.45 -10.82 -3.53
CA ALA A 82 -0.75 -11.84 -4.28
C ALA A 82 -1.48 -12.06 -5.61
N TYR A 83 -0.83 -11.70 -6.71
CA TYR A 83 -1.41 -11.95 -8.04
C TYR A 83 -1.34 -13.45 -8.37
N THR A 84 -2.50 -14.03 -8.72
CA THR A 84 -2.70 -15.47 -8.95
C THR A 84 -2.77 -15.88 -10.41
N GLY A 85 -2.84 -14.91 -11.34
CA GLY A 85 -2.87 -15.18 -12.77
C GLY A 85 -1.49 -15.51 -13.35
N GLU A 86 -1.44 -15.66 -14.68
CA GLU A 86 -0.21 -15.95 -15.40
C GLU A 86 0.77 -14.76 -15.32
N ARG A 87 2.01 -15.04 -14.93
CA ARG A 87 3.09 -14.04 -14.88
C ARG A 87 3.86 -14.11 -16.20
N PRO A 88 3.83 -13.06 -17.03
CA PRO A 88 4.57 -13.06 -18.29
C PRO A 88 6.07 -13.05 -18.01
N LEU A 89 6.84 -13.70 -18.89
CA LEU A 89 8.30 -13.70 -18.84
C LEU A 89 8.89 -12.30 -19.06
N GLU A 90 8.24 -11.49 -19.91
CA GLU A 90 8.64 -10.13 -20.22
C GLU A 90 7.46 -9.17 -20.10
N MET A 91 7.70 -7.99 -19.53
CA MET A 91 6.70 -6.95 -19.39
C MET A 91 6.72 -6.03 -20.60
N VAL A 92 5.74 -6.19 -21.48
CA VAL A 92 5.55 -5.32 -22.65
C VAL A 92 4.47 -4.29 -22.37
N ILE A 93 4.74 -3.04 -22.75
CA ILE A 93 3.74 -1.97 -22.70
C ILE A 93 2.65 -2.27 -23.72
N GLU A 94 1.46 -2.53 -23.22
CA GLU A 94 0.25 -2.70 -24.00
C GLU A 94 -0.34 -1.34 -24.37
N ARG A 95 -0.74 -1.18 -25.63
CA ARG A 95 -1.39 0.02 -26.15
C ARG A 95 -2.78 -0.31 -26.63
N ILE A 96 -3.68 0.67 -26.47
CA ILE A 96 -5.03 0.62 -27.04
C ILE A 96 -5.01 1.51 -28.28
N ASP A 97 -4.76 0.91 -29.44
CA ASP A 97 -4.56 1.66 -30.69
C ASP A 97 -5.86 2.31 -31.20
N PHE A 98 -7.02 1.71 -30.91
CA PHE A 98 -8.34 2.20 -31.29
C PHE A 98 -9.28 2.32 -30.08
N PRO A 99 -9.11 3.35 -29.22
CA PRO A 99 -9.89 3.48 -27.98
C PRO A 99 -11.40 3.46 -28.19
N PHE A 100 -11.91 4.12 -29.23
CA PHE A 100 -13.35 4.19 -29.52
C PHE A 100 -13.99 2.85 -29.92
N SER A 101 -13.19 1.86 -30.32
CA SER A 101 -13.67 0.51 -30.64
C SER A 101 -13.36 -0.48 -29.52
N TYR A 102 -12.38 -0.17 -28.68
CA TYR A 102 -11.97 -0.99 -27.55
C TYR A 102 -12.94 -0.85 -26.37
N PHE A 103 -13.27 0.40 -26.03
CA PHE A 103 -14.22 0.70 -24.97
C PHE A 103 -15.68 0.57 -25.50
N PRO A 104 -16.63 0.16 -24.65
CA PRO A 104 -18.06 0.30 -24.92
C PRO A 104 -18.46 1.73 -25.33
N GLN A 105 -19.59 1.85 -26.01
CA GLN A 105 -20.24 3.15 -26.19
C GLN A 105 -20.98 3.52 -24.91
N TYR A 106 -20.65 4.67 -24.32
CA TYR A 106 -21.28 5.17 -23.09
C TYR A 106 -22.22 6.32 -23.43
N ASN A 107 -23.17 6.60 -22.54
CA ASN A 107 -24.02 7.77 -22.67
C ASN A 107 -23.21 9.04 -22.44
N ASP A 108 -23.35 10.01 -23.35
CA ASP A 108 -22.84 11.35 -23.16
C ASP A 108 -23.79 12.13 -22.24
N VAL A 109 -23.21 13.00 -21.41
CA VAL A 109 -24.00 14.02 -20.71
C VAL A 109 -23.92 15.26 -21.58
N VAL A 110 -25.00 15.53 -22.32
CA VAL A 110 -25.09 16.66 -23.25
C VAL A 110 -24.56 17.93 -22.59
N ASP A 111 -23.67 18.64 -23.29
CA ASP A 111 -22.97 19.86 -22.84
C ASP A 111 -21.96 19.73 -21.69
N TYR A 112 -21.82 18.58 -21.04
CA TYR A 112 -20.97 18.41 -19.85
C TYR A 112 -19.91 17.31 -19.95
N ILE A 113 -20.23 16.16 -20.54
CA ILE A 113 -19.33 14.99 -20.59
C ILE A 113 -19.34 14.39 -22.00
N SER A 114 -18.15 14.37 -22.61
CA SER A 114 -17.86 13.53 -23.77
C SER A 114 -17.23 12.22 -23.30
N SER A 115 -17.98 11.14 -23.40
CA SER A 115 -17.50 9.78 -23.10
C SER A 115 -16.33 9.39 -24.00
N GLY A 116 -16.33 9.79 -25.27
CA GLY A 116 -15.23 9.58 -26.20
C GLY A 116 -13.92 10.25 -25.76
N LEU A 117 -13.97 11.47 -25.21
CA LEU A 117 -12.77 12.09 -24.64
C LEU A 117 -12.30 11.39 -23.37
N LYS A 118 -13.22 10.91 -22.52
CA LYS A 118 -12.87 10.13 -21.32
C LYS A 118 -12.20 8.80 -21.69
N THR A 119 -12.70 8.06 -22.68
CA THR A 119 -12.07 6.80 -23.13
C THR A 119 -10.70 7.02 -23.73
N LEU A 120 -10.52 8.09 -24.51
CA LEU A 120 -9.20 8.50 -25.02
C LEU A 120 -8.24 8.88 -23.88
N HIS A 121 -8.72 9.60 -22.87
CA HIS A 121 -7.91 9.95 -21.70
C HIS A 121 -7.47 8.71 -20.93
N LEU A 122 -8.39 7.79 -20.67
CA LEU A 122 -8.11 6.51 -20.02
C LEU A 122 -7.13 5.66 -20.82
N SER A 123 -7.24 5.59 -22.15
CA SER A 123 -6.27 4.82 -22.94
C SER A 123 -4.85 5.37 -22.79
N PHE A 124 -4.67 6.69 -22.70
CA PHE A 124 -3.36 7.28 -22.41
C PHE A 124 -2.91 7.01 -20.97
N ASN A 125 -3.81 7.09 -19.99
CA ASN A 125 -3.48 6.81 -18.60
C ASN A 125 -3.11 5.33 -18.37
N TYR A 126 -3.76 4.40 -19.08
CA TYR A 126 -3.40 2.98 -19.08
C TYR A 126 -1.93 2.77 -19.49
N VAL A 127 -1.49 3.45 -20.55
CA VAL A 127 -0.08 3.41 -21.00
C VAL A 127 0.85 4.11 -19.99
N ARG A 128 0.43 5.24 -19.42
CA ARG A 128 1.23 5.98 -18.44
C ARG A 128 1.47 5.19 -17.16
N ILE A 129 0.46 4.48 -16.66
CA ILE A 129 0.59 3.60 -15.49
C ILE A 129 1.61 2.48 -15.77
N GLN A 130 1.57 1.86 -16.95
CA GLN A 130 2.55 0.85 -17.34
C GLN A 130 3.99 1.41 -17.42
N LYS A 131 4.15 2.62 -17.97
CA LYS A 131 5.46 3.30 -17.97
C LYS A 131 5.93 3.63 -16.55
N LYS A 132 5.00 4.03 -15.67
CA LYS A 132 5.30 4.34 -14.27
C LYS A 132 5.80 3.11 -13.52
N TYR A 133 5.18 1.95 -13.75
CA TYR A 133 5.66 0.67 -13.22
C TYR A 133 7.12 0.40 -13.62
N LEU A 134 7.46 0.47 -14.91
CA LEU A 134 8.83 0.24 -15.38
C LEU A 134 9.83 1.21 -14.75
N TYR A 135 9.43 2.48 -14.62
CA TYR A 135 10.25 3.50 -13.98
C TYR A 135 10.52 3.18 -12.49
N ILE A 136 9.51 2.75 -11.75
CA ILE A 136 9.64 2.38 -10.33
C ILE A 136 10.55 1.18 -10.14
N ILE A 137 10.46 0.17 -11.01
CA ILE A 137 11.40 -0.97 -10.97
C ILE A 137 12.83 -0.49 -11.21
N GLY A 138 13.05 0.39 -12.20
CA GLY A 138 14.37 0.99 -12.42
C GLY A 138 14.90 1.81 -11.24
N LEU A 139 14.03 2.53 -10.51
CA LEU A 139 14.40 3.22 -9.28
C LEU A 139 14.82 2.24 -8.18
N PHE A 140 14.05 1.16 -7.99
CA PHE A 140 14.39 0.11 -7.02
C PHE A 140 15.75 -0.53 -7.33
N ASP A 141 15.98 -0.95 -8.58
CA ASP A 141 17.24 -1.57 -9.00
C ASP A 141 18.44 -0.63 -8.82
N SER A 142 18.25 0.66 -9.11
CA SER A 142 19.24 1.72 -8.88
C SER A 142 19.51 1.97 -7.39
N ALA A 143 18.50 1.80 -6.53
CA ALA A 143 18.64 1.97 -5.09
C ALA A 143 19.38 0.80 -4.42
N ILE A 144 19.18 -0.45 -4.88
CA ILE A 144 19.81 -1.64 -4.29
C ILE A 144 21.23 -1.93 -4.84
N SER A 145 21.60 -1.37 -5.99
CA SER A 145 22.90 -1.62 -6.63
C SER A 145 24.06 -0.81 -6.03
N GLU A 146 23.78 0.27 -5.29
CA GLU A 146 24.81 1.07 -4.61
C GLU A 146 25.04 0.57 -3.17
N ASN A 147 26.20 -0.06 -2.93
CA ASN A 147 26.68 -0.44 -1.59
C ASN A 147 27.13 0.76 -0.73
N ASN A 148 26.68 2.00 -1.02
CA ASN A 148 27.13 3.18 -0.31
C ASN A 148 26.09 3.65 0.74
N PRO A 149 26.33 3.41 2.04
CA PRO A 149 25.38 3.71 3.11
C PRO A 149 25.04 5.21 3.26
N LEU A 150 25.74 6.11 2.56
CA LEU A 150 25.50 7.55 2.61
C LEU A 150 24.65 8.12 1.44
N THR A 151 24.60 7.46 0.27
CA THR A 151 23.71 7.83 -0.87
C THR A 151 22.42 7.01 -0.90
N PHE A 152 22.39 5.91 -0.15
CA PHE A 152 21.25 5.01 0.04
C PHE A 152 19.90 5.66 0.46
N PRO A 153 19.84 6.80 1.19
CA PRO A 153 18.55 7.36 1.62
C PRO A 153 17.69 7.99 0.51
N GLU A 154 18.30 8.72 -0.44
CA GLU A 154 17.56 9.54 -1.41
C GLU A 154 16.87 8.69 -2.48
N LYS A 155 17.57 7.71 -3.06
CA LYS A 155 16.98 6.84 -4.10
C LYS A 155 15.84 5.95 -3.57
N ILE A 156 15.94 5.51 -2.32
CA ILE A 156 14.85 4.77 -1.67
C ILE A 156 13.66 5.69 -1.41
N PHE A 157 13.92 6.94 -1.05
CA PHE A 157 12.88 7.95 -0.91
C PHE A 157 12.16 8.18 -2.24
N ASP A 158 12.90 8.38 -3.33
CA ASP A 158 12.34 8.53 -4.69
C ASP A 158 11.51 7.31 -5.08
N TYR A 159 12.02 6.08 -4.85
CA TYR A 159 11.27 4.85 -5.09
C TYR A 159 9.93 4.82 -4.33
N LYS A 160 9.92 5.22 -3.05
CA LYS A 160 8.71 5.22 -2.21
C LYS A 160 7.70 6.26 -2.68
N VAL A 161 8.14 7.49 -2.88
CA VAL A 161 7.30 8.58 -3.40
C VAL A 161 6.68 8.19 -4.73
N GLU A 162 7.48 7.62 -5.63
CA GLU A 162 6.99 7.26 -6.96
C GLU A 162 6.08 6.04 -6.94
N SER A 163 6.26 5.13 -5.98
CA SER A 163 5.32 4.04 -5.69
C SER A 163 3.99 4.54 -5.14
N GLU A 164 3.97 5.58 -4.30
CA GLU A 164 2.74 6.22 -3.84
C GLU A 164 1.98 6.88 -4.99
N PHE A 165 2.69 7.60 -5.87
CA PHE A 165 2.09 8.16 -7.07
C PHE A 165 1.53 7.09 -8.00
N PHE A 166 2.19 5.93 -8.12
CA PHE A 166 1.67 4.81 -8.88
C PHE A 166 0.35 4.27 -8.33
N VAL A 167 0.25 4.07 -7.01
CA VAL A 167 -1.02 3.70 -6.36
C VAL A 167 -2.09 4.76 -6.61
N ALA A 168 -1.74 6.04 -6.49
CA ALA A 168 -2.68 7.14 -6.76
C ALA A 168 -3.17 7.15 -8.21
N MET A 169 -2.28 6.94 -9.19
CA MET A 169 -2.64 6.85 -10.61
C MET A 169 -3.57 5.67 -10.89
N ILE A 170 -3.26 4.49 -10.38
CA ILE A 170 -4.13 3.31 -10.49
C ILE A 170 -5.49 3.60 -9.87
N ARG A 171 -5.49 4.20 -8.69
CA ARG A 171 -6.73 4.50 -7.98
C ARG A 171 -7.63 5.44 -8.79
N SER A 172 -7.09 6.58 -9.23
CA SER A 172 -7.83 7.55 -10.05
C SER A 172 -8.33 6.94 -11.36
N PHE A 173 -7.52 6.10 -12.00
CA PHE A 173 -7.92 5.39 -13.22
C PHE A 173 -9.18 4.55 -13.00
N PHE A 174 -9.26 3.79 -11.91
CA PHE A 174 -10.45 3.00 -11.62
C PHE A 174 -11.63 3.85 -11.15
N ASP A 175 -11.40 4.96 -10.45
CA ASP A 175 -12.46 5.91 -10.09
C ASP A 175 -13.11 6.50 -11.37
N GLU A 176 -12.32 6.85 -12.39
CA GLU A 176 -12.83 7.26 -13.70
C GLU A 176 -13.57 6.12 -14.44
N MET A 177 -13.09 4.89 -14.34
CA MET A 177 -13.79 3.71 -14.89
C MET A 177 -15.13 3.46 -14.19
N VAL A 178 -15.25 3.73 -12.89
CA VAL A 178 -16.54 3.69 -12.17
C VAL A 178 -17.50 4.71 -12.77
N GLN A 179 -17.04 5.94 -13.01
CA GLN A 179 -17.87 6.98 -13.65
C GLN A 179 -18.35 6.55 -15.04
N LEU A 180 -17.47 5.96 -15.86
CA LEU A 180 -17.87 5.45 -17.18
C LEU A 180 -18.87 4.29 -17.07
N THR A 181 -18.65 3.36 -16.13
CA THR A 181 -19.61 2.27 -15.87
C THR A 181 -20.96 2.82 -15.44
N TYR A 182 -20.96 3.88 -14.63
CA TYR A 182 -22.18 4.54 -14.20
C TYR A 182 -22.94 5.19 -15.37
N LEU A 183 -22.22 5.88 -16.27
CA LEU A 183 -22.77 6.47 -17.50
C LEU A 183 -23.24 5.41 -18.50
N LEU A 184 -22.68 4.20 -18.46
CA LEU A 184 -23.15 3.08 -19.28
C LEU A 184 -24.57 2.66 -18.90
N ILE A 185 -24.89 2.70 -17.60
CA ILE A 185 -26.16 2.22 -17.05
C ILE A 185 -27.21 3.32 -16.98
N ASN A 186 -26.80 4.55 -16.63
CA ASN A 186 -27.73 5.63 -16.30
C ASN A 186 -27.65 6.77 -17.32
N GLU A 187 -28.81 7.23 -17.80
CA GLU A 187 -28.95 8.39 -18.70
C GLU A 187 -28.88 9.74 -17.96
N VAL A 188 -28.04 9.87 -16.93
CA VAL A 188 -27.91 10.99 -15.96
C VAL A 188 -28.84 10.84 -14.75
N SER A 189 -28.26 10.78 -13.55
CA SER A 189 -28.99 10.90 -12.29
C SER A 189 -28.26 11.81 -11.30
N ASP A 190 -29.02 12.42 -10.39
CA ASP A 190 -28.56 13.32 -9.33
C ASP A 190 -27.57 12.68 -8.32
N ASN A 191 -27.29 11.38 -8.43
CA ASN A 191 -26.44 10.61 -7.52
C ASN A 191 -25.28 9.93 -8.26
N LEU A 192 -24.38 10.74 -8.84
CA LEU A 192 -23.18 10.24 -9.51
C LEU A 192 -22.28 9.49 -8.51
N ILE A 193 -21.96 8.24 -8.83
CA ILE A 193 -20.85 7.54 -8.17
C ILE A 193 -19.58 7.92 -8.91
N ASP A 194 -18.63 8.52 -8.20
CA ASP A 194 -17.40 9.03 -8.80
C ASP A 194 -16.15 8.19 -8.51
N SER A 195 -16.27 7.17 -7.65
CA SER A 195 -15.14 6.44 -7.11
C SER A 195 -15.48 5.03 -6.65
N ILE A 196 -14.49 4.13 -6.66
CA ILE A 196 -14.60 2.76 -6.15
C ILE A 196 -15.03 2.76 -4.67
N GLY A 197 -14.57 3.73 -3.89
CA GLY A 197 -14.85 3.83 -2.46
C GLY A 197 -16.33 4.08 -2.19
N LEU A 198 -16.95 4.96 -2.96
CA LEU A 198 -18.40 5.17 -2.94
C LEU A 198 -19.15 3.95 -3.45
N LEU A 199 -18.67 3.30 -4.52
CA LEU A 199 -19.28 2.10 -5.07
C LEU A 199 -19.30 0.94 -4.06
N ILE A 200 -18.22 0.74 -3.30
CA ILE A 200 -18.15 -0.24 -2.21
C ILE A 200 -19.13 0.11 -1.09
N ARG A 201 -19.17 1.38 -0.67
CA ARG A 201 -19.99 1.85 0.45
C ARG A 201 -21.49 1.74 0.16
N ASP A 202 -21.89 2.16 -1.04
CA ASP A 202 -23.30 2.26 -1.46
C ASP A 202 -23.69 1.12 -2.43
N LYS A 203 -23.07 -0.06 -2.29
CA LYS A 203 -23.24 -1.21 -3.21
C LYS A 203 -24.69 -1.57 -3.53
N ASN A 204 -25.57 -1.54 -2.52
CA ASN A 204 -26.98 -1.94 -2.69
C ASN A 204 -27.78 -0.91 -3.50
N LYS A 205 -27.43 0.38 -3.38
CA LYS A 205 -28.10 1.46 -4.12
C LYS A 205 -27.71 1.47 -5.58
N ASN A 206 -26.52 0.96 -5.88
CA ASN A 206 -25.92 1.00 -7.21
C ASN A 206 -25.56 -0.42 -7.68
N LYS A 207 -26.45 -1.37 -7.41
CA LYS A 207 -26.17 -2.80 -7.55
C LYS A 207 -25.71 -3.17 -8.95
N GLU A 208 -26.35 -2.66 -9.99
CA GLU A 208 -25.98 -2.96 -11.37
C GLU A 208 -24.57 -2.45 -11.72
N CYS A 209 -24.25 -1.21 -11.34
CA CYS A 209 -22.90 -0.66 -11.51
C CYS A 209 -21.86 -1.46 -10.71
N TYR A 210 -22.22 -1.86 -9.49
CA TYR A 210 -21.38 -2.71 -8.64
C TYR A 210 -21.13 -4.07 -9.29
N ASP A 211 -22.18 -4.74 -9.76
CA ASP A 211 -22.12 -6.08 -10.35
C ASP A 211 -21.30 -6.06 -11.65
N ILE A 212 -21.40 -5.03 -12.49
CA ILE A 212 -20.53 -4.88 -13.67
C ILE A 212 -19.07 -4.66 -13.24
N PHE A 213 -18.82 -3.78 -12.28
CA PHE A 213 -17.47 -3.34 -11.93
C PHE A 213 -16.71 -4.37 -11.07
N PHE A 214 -17.35 -4.95 -10.06
CA PHE A 214 -16.77 -5.95 -9.16
C PHE A 214 -17.04 -7.40 -9.60
N GLY A 215 -18.01 -7.61 -10.50
CA GLY A 215 -18.51 -8.92 -10.89
C GLY A 215 -19.62 -9.44 -9.97
N ASP A 216 -20.26 -10.53 -10.40
CA ASP A 216 -21.31 -11.22 -9.65
C ASP A 216 -21.12 -12.74 -9.76
N ASP A 217 -22.04 -13.52 -9.17
CA ASP A 217 -21.98 -14.99 -9.19
C ASP A 217 -22.53 -15.64 -10.47
N ASP A 218 -22.92 -14.85 -11.48
CA ASP A 218 -23.70 -15.35 -12.62
C ASP A 218 -23.14 -14.86 -13.97
N VAL A 219 -23.20 -13.56 -14.20
CA VAL A 219 -22.99 -12.93 -15.51
C VAL A 219 -21.60 -12.31 -15.63
N TYR A 220 -21.20 -11.55 -14.61
CA TYR A 220 -20.05 -10.67 -14.67
C TYR A 220 -18.87 -11.29 -13.96
N ILE A 221 -17.71 -11.26 -14.61
CA ILE A 221 -16.48 -11.87 -14.09
C ILE A 221 -16.08 -11.15 -12.80
N LYS A 222 -15.93 -11.92 -11.71
CA LYS A 222 -15.54 -11.41 -10.38
C LYS A 222 -14.10 -10.94 -10.30
N ASP A 223 -13.88 -9.90 -9.50
CA ASP A 223 -12.57 -9.63 -8.90
C ASP A 223 -12.26 -10.70 -7.85
N GLY A 224 -11.84 -11.89 -8.29
CA GLY A 224 -11.60 -13.03 -7.41
C GLY A 224 -10.42 -12.87 -6.45
N SER A 225 -9.67 -11.77 -6.56
CA SER A 225 -8.48 -11.49 -5.75
C SER A 225 -8.64 -10.29 -4.80
N ASP A 226 -9.84 -9.71 -4.73
CA ASP A 226 -10.13 -8.48 -3.98
C ASP A 226 -9.15 -7.32 -4.29
N TYR A 227 -8.69 -7.24 -5.54
CA TYR A 227 -7.70 -6.26 -5.97
C TYR A 227 -8.25 -4.82 -5.84
N LEU A 228 -9.49 -4.59 -6.24
CA LEU A 228 -10.13 -3.27 -6.18
C LEU A 228 -10.34 -2.79 -4.74
N VAL A 229 -10.63 -3.71 -3.82
CA VAL A 229 -10.69 -3.43 -2.39
C VAL A 229 -9.29 -3.12 -1.86
N THR A 230 -8.30 -3.92 -2.26
CA THR A 230 -6.92 -3.74 -1.81
C THR A 230 -6.33 -2.41 -2.26
N ILE A 231 -6.52 -2.00 -3.52
CA ILE A 231 -6.01 -0.71 -4.00
C ILE A 231 -6.75 0.48 -3.36
N ASN A 232 -8.05 0.33 -3.05
CA ASN A 232 -8.81 1.31 -2.28
C ASN A 232 -8.19 1.52 -0.89
N ASP A 233 -7.96 0.42 -0.18
CA ASP A 233 -7.48 0.47 1.19
C ASP A 233 -6.02 0.92 1.26
N LEU A 234 -5.17 0.48 0.33
CA LEU A 234 -3.80 0.95 0.19
C LEU A 234 -3.74 2.46 -0.11
N SER A 235 -4.56 2.95 -1.05
CA SER A 235 -4.64 4.39 -1.36
C SER A 235 -5.11 5.20 -0.15
N ASN A 236 -6.12 4.71 0.58
CA ASN A 236 -6.60 5.33 1.82
C ASN A 236 -5.53 5.32 2.92
N SER A 237 -4.73 4.25 3.01
CA SER A 237 -3.61 4.16 3.95
C SER A 237 -2.58 5.25 3.69
N ILE A 238 -2.13 5.39 2.45
CA ILE A 238 -1.16 6.40 2.03
C ILE A 238 -1.70 7.82 2.28
N LYS A 239 -2.97 8.08 1.93
CA LYS A 239 -3.57 9.43 2.00
C LYS A 239 -3.96 9.88 3.41
N HIS A 240 -4.45 8.97 4.24
CA HIS A 240 -5.17 9.35 5.47
C HIS A 240 -4.49 8.88 6.75
N SER A 241 -3.52 7.96 6.69
CA SER A 241 -2.85 7.43 7.88
C SER A 241 -1.67 8.30 8.28
N SER A 242 -1.67 8.82 9.52
CA SER A 242 -0.49 9.49 10.07
C SER A 242 0.70 8.54 10.24
N LEU A 243 0.46 7.24 10.35
CA LEU A 243 1.53 6.24 10.46
C LEU A 243 2.24 5.97 9.13
N HIS A 244 1.70 6.42 8.00
CA HIS A 244 2.31 6.15 6.70
C HIS A 244 3.76 6.65 6.61
N TYR A 245 4.10 7.77 7.26
CA TYR A 245 5.47 8.28 7.28
C TYR A 245 6.49 7.33 7.93
N GLU A 246 6.06 6.45 8.85
CA GLU A 246 6.93 5.40 9.40
C GLU A 246 7.35 4.40 8.30
N SER A 247 6.62 4.31 7.19
CA SER A 247 7.03 3.48 6.05
C SER A 247 8.32 3.98 5.42
N TYR A 248 8.69 5.25 5.60
CA TYR A 248 9.93 5.80 5.06
C TYR A 248 11.17 5.32 5.81
N SER A 249 11.05 4.87 7.06
CA SER A 249 12.17 4.32 7.83
C SER A 249 12.51 2.87 7.49
N SER A 250 11.70 2.20 6.64
CA SER A 250 11.97 0.82 6.22
C SER A 250 12.95 0.77 5.04
N TYR A 251 13.72 -0.31 4.94
CA TYR A 251 14.58 -0.57 3.78
C TYR A 251 13.99 -1.74 2.99
N PRO A 252 13.47 -1.51 1.76
CA PRO A 252 12.84 -2.57 0.99
C PRO A 252 13.89 -3.57 0.50
N LEU A 253 13.73 -4.85 0.86
CA LEU A 253 14.56 -5.95 0.34
C LEU A 253 14.06 -6.47 -1.02
N SER A 254 12.83 -6.10 -1.37
CA SER A 254 12.12 -6.42 -2.61
C SER A 254 11.32 -5.19 -3.02
N PRO A 255 10.91 -5.05 -4.30
CA PRO A 255 10.17 -3.88 -4.76
C PRO A 255 8.74 -3.93 -4.22
N ASN A 256 8.57 -3.56 -2.95
CA ASN A 256 7.30 -3.55 -2.25
C ASN A 256 6.84 -2.14 -1.89
N ILE A 257 5.55 -1.91 -2.05
CA ILE A 257 4.83 -0.73 -1.57
C ILE A 257 4.43 -0.99 -0.11
N LEU A 258 5.05 -0.25 0.81
CA LEU A 258 4.81 -0.36 2.24
C LEU A 258 3.98 0.84 2.73
N SER A 259 2.92 0.58 3.50
CA SER A 259 2.17 1.63 4.19
C SER A 259 1.64 1.12 5.52
N PHE A 260 1.75 1.93 6.57
CA PHE A 260 1.17 1.63 7.88
C PHE A 260 -0.18 2.33 8.01
N TYR A 261 -1.23 1.55 8.17
CA TYR A 261 -2.60 2.04 8.21
C TYR A 261 -3.17 2.03 9.62
N LYS A 262 -3.62 3.21 10.04
CA LYS A 262 -4.52 3.38 11.17
C LYS A 262 -5.83 4.01 10.69
N LYS A 263 -6.89 3.19 10.61
CA LYS A 263 -8.21 3.67 10.20
C LYS A 263 -8.66 4.85 11.07
N ASN A 264 -8.97 5.97 10.42
CA ASN A 264 -9.37 7.24 11.03
C ASN A 264 -8.38 7.78 12.09
N ASN A 265 -7.11 7.36 12.07
CA ASN A 265 -6.11 7.71 13.08
C ASN A 265 -6.58 7.46 14.53
N ALA A 266 -7.40 6.42 14.73
CA ALA A 266 -8.01 6.11 16.01
C ALA A 266 -7.04 5.32 16.93
N PHE A 267 -6.07 6.00 17.54
CA PHE A 267 -5.05 5.40 18.41
C PHE A 267 -5.57 4.83 19.75
N LYS A 268 -6.89 4.83 19.97
CA LYS A 268 -7.51 4.15 21.12
C LYS A 268 -7.55 2.63 20.97
N SER A 269 -7.63 2.12 19.73
CA SER A 269 -7.44 0.68 19.49
C SER A 269 -5.96 0.38 19.29
N ASN A 270 -5.55 -0.86 19.51
CA ASN A 270 -4.18 -1.29 19.23
C ASN A 270 -3.99 -1.77 17.78
N ASP A 271 -5.06 -1.92 17.00
CA ASP A 271 -4.96 -2.53 15.66
C ASP A 271 -4.24 -1.65 14.66
N VAL A 272 -3.20 -2.18 14.03
CA VAL A 272 -2.44 -1.53 12.95
C VAL A 272 -2.39 -2.49 11.78
N VAL A 273 -2.76 -2.00 10.60
CA VAL A 273 -2.62 -2.79 9.37
C VAL A 273 -1.35 -2.37 8.66
N ILE A 274 -0.50 -3.34 8.30
CA ILE A 274 0.67 -3.13 7.45
C ILE A 274 0.29 -3.57 6.05
N HIS A 275 0.18 -2.62 5.14
CA HIS A 275 0.13 -2.91 3.72
C HIS A 275 1.55 -3.14 3.22
N ASN A 276 1.84 -4.33 2.71
CA ASN A 276 3.14 -4.70 2.16
C ASN A 276 2.90 -5.44 0.85
N HIS A 277 2.84 -4.72 -0.26
CA HIS A 277 2.41 -5.27 -1.55
C HIS A 277 3.58 -5.26 -2.54
N ASN A 278 3.83 -6.39 -3.21
CA ASN A 278 4.82 -6.41 -4.28
C ASN A 278 4.33 -5.55 -5.46
N VAL A 279 5.19 -4.66 -5.98
CA VAL A 279 4.86 -3.73 -7.07
C VAL A 279 4.46 -4.47 -8.35
N VAL A 280 5.08 -5.62 -8.64
CA VAL A 280 4.77 -6.46 -9.81
C VAL A 280 3.36 -7.03 -9.69
N ASP A 281 2.99 -7.51 -8.50
CA ASP A 281 1.67 -8.08 -8.26
C ASP A 281 0.59 -7.00 -8.38
N ILE A 282 0.82 -5.81 -7.81
CA ILE A 282 -0.09 -4.66 -7.98
C ILE A 282 -0.25 -4.30 -9.46
N PHE A 283 0.85 -4.27 -10.23
CA PHE A 283 0.80 -3.97 -11.65
C PHE A 283 0.02 -5.01 -12.47
N LEU A 284 0.23 -6.30 -12.20
CA LEU A 284 -0.49 -7.37 -12.89
C LEU A 284 -1.97 -7.36 -12.52
N GLY A 285 -2.30 -7.15 -11.24
CA GLY A 285 -3.68 -6.98 -10.78
C GLY A 285 -4.38 -5.79 -11.44
N PHE A 286 -3.66 -4.69 -11.68
CA PHE A 286 -4.17 -3.53 -12.45
C PHE A 286 -4.57 -3.92 -13.87
N LYS A 287 -3.68 -4.58 -14.61
CA LYS A 287 -3.95 -4.98 -16.00
C LYS A 287 -5.13 -5.94 -16.09
N ASP A 288 -5.13 -6.98 -15.26
CA ASP A 288 -6.16 -8.01 -15.27
C ASP A 288 -7.54 -7.43 -14.93
N ASN A 289 -7.62 -6.59 -13.88
CA ASN A 289 -8.88 -5.94 -13.51
C ASN A 289 -9.36 -4.92 -14.54
N PHE A 290 -8.47 -4.18 -15.21
CA PHE A 290 -8.85 -3.31 -16.32
C PHE A 290 -9.55 -4.12 -17.43
N HIS A 291 -8.90 -5.19 -17.89
CA HIS A 291 -9.43 -6.08 -18.93
C HIS A 291 -10.74 -6.74 -18.53
N ARG A 292 -10.82 -7.21 -17.29
CA ARG A 292 -12.03 -7.79 -16.70
C ARG A 292 -13.20 -6.81 -16.71
N ILE A 293 -13.00 -5.58 -16.24
CA ILE A 293 -14.06 -4.56 -16.18
C ILE A 293 -14.54 -4.22 -17.59
N ILE A 294 -13.63 -4.02 -18.55
CA ILE A 294 -14.00 -3.74 -19.95
C ILE A 294 -14.85 -4.87 -20.52
N LYS A 295 -14.45 -6.13 -20.30
CA LYS A 295 -15.22 -7.30 -20.74
C LYS A 295 -16.61 -7.36 -20.10
N ASN A 296 -16.73 -7.04 -18.81
CA ASN A 296 -18.02 -6.98 -18.14
C ASN A 296 -18.92 -5.88 -18.71
N GLN A 297 -18.37 -4.69 -18.99
CA GLN A 297 -19.12 -3.61 -19.61
C GLN A 297 -19.57 -3.97 -21.04
N GLN A 298 -18.72 -4.62 -21.84
CA GLN A 298 -19.09 -5.13 -23.17
C GLN A 298 -20.19 -6.20 -23.07
N THR A 299 -20.10 -7.09 -22.07
CA THR A 299 -21.13 -8.09 -21.77
C THR A 299 -22.47 -7.42 -21.46
N TYR A 300 -22.47 -6.37 -20.64
CA TYR A 300 -23.67 -5.58 -20.36
C TYR A 300 -24.28 -4.98 -21.64
N VAL A 301 -23.48 -4.35 -22.50
CA VAL A 301 -23.98 -3.79 -23.77
C VAL A 301 -24.61 -4.88 -24.62
N SER A 302 -23.91 -6.01 -24.82
CA SER A 302 -24.38 -7.11 -25.68
C SER A 302 -25.72 -7.74 -25.24
N ARG A 303 -26.10 -7.58 -23.96
CA ARG A 303 -27.35 -8.10 -23.42
C ARG A 303 -28.50 -7.10 -23.48
N ASN A 304 -28.20 -5.82 -23.67
CA ASN A 304 -29.17 -4.72 -23.66
C ASN A 304 -29.34 -4.05 -25.03
N THR A 305 -28.59 -4.49 -26.05
CA THR A 305 -28.84 -4.24 -27.48
C THR A 305 -29.56 -5.41 -28.12
#